data_AF-A0A1R3TGD7-F1
#
_entry.id   AF-A0A1R3TGD7-F1
#
_cell.length_a   1.000
_cell.length_b   1.000
_cell.length_c   1.000
_cell.angle_alpha   90.00
_cell.angle_beta   90.00
_cell.angle_gamma   90.00
#
_symmetry.space_group_name_H-M   'P 1'
#
loop_
_entity.id
_entity.type
_entity.pdbx_description
1 polymer ?
#
loop_
_entity_poly.entity_id
_entity_poly.type
_entity_poly.pdbx_seq_one_letter_code
_entity_poly.pdbx_strand_id
1 'polypeptide(L)'
;MKFSNLSYLVLSVAMLAQPVTAQQQKHKPAGDAAPMMVMDRPTFVSVVSSSNEFEIKSSELALQNAESADLKDAAKMIIADHQKAGEKLKGILDK
;
A
#
# COMPACT_ATOMS: atom_id res chain seq x y z
N MET A 1 -37.52 50.91 -28.12
CA MET A 1 -37.68 49.45 -27.94
C MET A 1 -36.58 48.80 -28.77
N LYS A 2 -35.55 48.18 -28.15
CA LYS A 2 -35.40 46.72 -27.98
C LYS A 2 -35.69 45.99 -29.32
N PHE A 3 -34.78 45.27 -29.97
CA PHE A 3 -33.95 44.17 -29.45
C PHE A 3 -32.64 43.97 -30.24
N SER A 4 -31.61 43.52 -29.52
CA SER A 4 -30.27 43.13 -29.98
C SER A 4 -30.28 41.74 -30.62
N ASN A 5 -29.80 41.62 -31.86
CA ASN A 5 -29.60 40.34 -32.57
C ASN A 5 -28.16 40.17 -33.07
N LEU A 6 -27.15 40.60 -32.28
CA LEU A 6 -25.75 40.48 -32.70
C LEU A 6 -24.86 39.90 -31.59
N SER A 7 -25.34 38.88 -30.88
CA SER A 7 -24.61 38.29 -29.74
C SER A 7 -24.32 36.79 -29.87
N TYR A 8 -24.51 36.16 -31.04
CA TYR A 8 -24.32 34.70 -31.15
C TYR A 8 -23.32 34.21 -32.21
N LEU A 9 -22.52 35.09 -32.84
CA LEU A 9 -21.59 34.66 -33.90
C LEU A 9 -20.09 34.77 -33.57
N VAL A 10 -19.70 35.12 -32.33
CA VAL A 10 -18.26 35.29 -31.99
C VAL A 10 -17.78 34.25 -30.96
N LEU A 11 -18.65 33.43 -30.37
CA LEU A 11 -18.23 32.51 -29.30
C LEU A 11 -17.61 31.18 -29.79
N SER A 12 -17.53 30.93 -31.10
CA SER A 12 -17.15 29.61 -31.63
C SER A 12 -15.74 29.51 -32.26
N VAL A 13 -14.91 30.57 -32.24
CA VAL A 13 -13.61 30.58 -32.96
C VAL A 13 -12.40 30.80 -32.03
N ALA A 14 -12.54 30.63 -30.71
CA ALA A 14 -11.42 30.80 -29.78
C ALA A 14 -10.80 29.48 -29.28
N MET A 15 -11.29 28.31 -29.74
CA MET A 15 -10.91 27.00 -29.18
C MET A 15 -10.04 26.12 -30.11
N LEU A 16 -9.27 26.70 -31.05
CA LEU A 16 -8.45 25.91 -31.99
C LEU A 16 -6.93 26.17 -31.93
N ALA A 17 -6.44 26.94 -30.97
CA ALA A 17 -5.01 27.23 -30.87
C ALA A 17 -4.51 27.16 -29.42
N GLN A 18 -4.63 25.99 -28.80
CA GLN A 18 -3.75 25.66 -27.68
C GLN A 18 -2.65 24.75 -28.22
N PRO A 19 -1.37 25.15 -28.19
CA PRO A 19 -0.30 24.22 -28.48
C PRO A 19 -0.35 23.14 -27.42
N VAL A 20 -0.71 21.93 -27.81
CA VAL A 20 -0.53 20.74 -26.98
C VAL A 20 0.97 20.50 -26.91
N THR A 21 1.68 21.26 -26.10
CA THR A 21 3.03 20.88 -25.68
C THR A 21 2.84 19.70 -24.74
N ALA A 22 2.89 18.50 -25.30
CA ALA A 22 3.09 17.28 -24.53
C ALA A 22 4.46 17.40 -23.85
N GLN A 23 4.48 17.97 -22.65
CA GLN A 23 5.69 18.01 -21.84
C GLN A 23 5.93 16.57 -21.41
N GLN A 24 6.93 15.93 -22.02
CA GLN A 24 7.37 14.60 -21.62
C GLN A 24 7.87 14.72 -20.18
N GLN A 25 7.02 14.35 -19.22
CA GLN A 25 7.37 14.35 -17.81
C GLN A 25 8.46 13.28 -17.63
N LYS A 26 9.72 13.72 -17.56
CA LYS A 26 10.86 12.83 -17.37
C LYS A 26 10.68 12.17 -16.00
N HIS A 27 10.34 10.88 -15.99
CA HIS A 27 10.21 10.11 -14.76
C HIS A 27 11.50 10.24 -13.96
N LYS A 28 11.38 10.59 -12.67
CA LYS A 28 12.51 10.53 -11.74
C LYS A 28 13.01 9.08 -11.64
N PRO A 29 14.32 8.83 -11.52
CA PRO A 29 14.84 7.51 -11.22
C PRO A 29 14.14 6.91 -10.00
N ALA A 30 13.92 5.59 -9.98
CA ALA A 30 13.21 4.93 -8.89
C ALA A 30 13.84 5.17 -7.50
N GLY A 31 15.13 5.48 -7.44
CA GLY A 31 15.87 5.81 -6.21
C GLY A 31 15.61 7.21 -5.64
N ASP A 32 15.01 8.12 -6.42
CA ASP A 32 14.67 9.48 -5.97
C ASP A 32 13.23 9.60 -5.44
N ALA A 33 12.52 8.47 -5.37
CA ALA A 33 11.19 8.43 -4.77
C ALA A 33 11.30 8.57 -3.25
N ALA A 34 10.61 9.56 -2.69
CA ALA A 34 10.39 9.60 -1.25
C ALA A 34 9.71 8.29 -0.81
N PRO A 35 10.02 7.73 0.37
CA PRO A 35 9.36 6.51 0.84
C PRO A 35 7.85 6.72 0.86
N MET A 36 7.10 5.87 0.16
CA MET A 36 5.63 5.98 0.12
C MET A 36 4.99 5.76 1.50
N MET A 37 5.70 5.08 2.41
CA MET A 37 5.30 4.84 3.79
C MET A 37 6.53 4.96 4.70
N VAL A 38 6.60 6.06 5.46
CA VAL A 38 7.53 6.17 6.60
C VAL A 38 6.76 5.75 7.84
N MET A 39 7.13 4.62 8.44
CA MET A 39 6.56 4.16 9.70
C MET A 39 7.57 4.37 10.82
N ASP A 40 7.17 5.05 11.89
CA ASP A 40 8.02 5.19 13.06
C ASP A 40 8.18 3.86 13.81
N ARG A 41 9.23 3.78 14.64
CA ARG A 41 9.55 2.55 15.37
C ARG A 41 8.41 2.11 16.32
N PRO A 42 7.80 2.99 17.14
CA PRO A 42 6.66 2.61 17.99
C PRO A 42 5.49 1.99 17.21
N THR A 43 5.09 2.62 16.10
CA THR A 43 4.00 2.16 15.24
C THR A 43 4.36 0.82 14.61
N PHE A 44 5.59 0.69 14.09
CA PHE A 44 6.08 -0.58 13.56
C PHE A 44 5.96 -1.69 14.61
N VAL A 45 6.53 -1.49 15.80
CA VAL A 45 6.53 -2.48 16.88
C VAL A 45 5.11 -2.88 17.26
N SER A 46 4.19 -1.92 17.41
CA SER A 46 2.79 -2.20 17.74
C SER A 46 2.11 -3.06 16.67
N VAL A 47 2.25 -2.69 15.39
CA VAL A 47 1.65 -3.42 14.27
C VAL A 47 2.24 -4.83 14.17
N VAL A 48 3.57 -4.96 14.07
CA VAL A 48 4.18 -6.27 13.84
C VAL A 48 4.00 -7.24 15.00
N SER A 49 3.90 -6.74 16.24
CA SER A 49 3.65 -7.61 17.40
C SER A 49 2.25 -8.23 17.32
N SER A 50 1.23 -7.41 17.01
CA SER A 50 -0.15 -7.92 16.86
C SER A 50 -0.32 -8.81 15.63
N SER A 51 0.27 -8.43 14.49
CA SER A 51 0.27 -9.27 13.28
C SER A 51 0.96 -10.61 13.53
N ASN A 52 2.10 -10.63 14.23
CA ASN A 52 2.80 -11.88 14.55
C ASN A 52 1.93 -12.84 15.37
N GLU A 53 1.23 -12.33 16.38
CA GLU A 53 0.30 -13.15 17.18
C GLU A 53 -0.87 -13.66 16.35
N PHE A 54 -1.41 -12.84 15.45
CA PHE A 54 -2.47 -13.22 14.54
C PHE A 54 -2.06 -14.37 13.60
N GLU A 55 -0.88 -14.29 12.99
CA GLU A 55 -0.37 -15.33 12.08
C GLU A 55 -0.16 -16.67 12.81
N ILE A 56 0.30 -16.63 14.07
CA ILE A 56 0.41 -17.83 14.90
C ILE A 56 -0.96 -18.44 15.18
N LYS A 57 -1.91 -17.65 15.71
CA LYS A 57 -3.24 -18.14 16.08
C LYS A 57 -4.04 -18.65 14.89
N SER A 58 -3.97 -17.95 13.76
CA SER A 58 -4.63 -18.38 12.53
C SER A 58 -4.03 -19.69 11.99
N SER A 59 -2.70 -19.87 12.10
CA SER A 59 -2.04 -21.12 11.74
C SER A 59 -2.38 -22.26 12.70
N GLU A 60 -2.51 -21.99 14.01
CA GLU A 60 -3.00 -22.98 14.97
C GLU A 60 -4.42 -23.45 14.64
N LEU A 61 -5.29 -22.54 14.21
CA LEU A 61 -6.63 -22.89 13.71
C LEU A 61 -6.54 -23.72 12.41
N ALA A 62 -5.62 -23.40 11.50
CA ALA A 62 -5.40 -24.18 10.29
C ALA A 62 -4.94 -25.61 10.60
N LEU A 63 -4.09 -25.83 11.61
CA LEU A 63 -3.69 -27.17 12.03
C LEU A 63 -4.88 -28.02 12.50
N GLN A 64 -5.82 -27.39 13.20
CA GLN A 64 -7.00 -28.04 13.75
C GLN A 64 -8.04 -28.33 12.66
N ASN A 65 -8.27 -27.40 11.75
CA ASN A 65 -9.44 -27.39 10.87
C ASN A 65 -9.14 -27.75 9.41
N ALA A 66 -7.90 -27.62 8.94
CA ALA A 66 -7.57 -27.94 7.55
C ALA A 66 -7.67 -29.46 7.31
N GLU A 67 -8.19 -29.86 6.15
CA GLU A 67 -8.14 -31.25 5.69
C GLU A 67 -6.86 -31.54 4.91
N SER A 68 -6.34 -30.54 4.19
CA SER A 68 -5.13 -30.64 3.39
C SER A 68 -3.87 -30.77 4.26
N ALA A 69 -3.07 -31.81 3.98
CA ALA A 69 -1.77 -32.01 4.61
C ALA A 69 -0.81 -30.85 4.34
N ASP A 70 -0.77 -30.36 3.10
CA ASP A 70 0.09 -29.24 2.70
C ASP A 70 -0.23 -27.97 3.47
N LEU A 71 -1.52 -27.69 3.72
CA LEU A 71 -1.93 -26.55 4.53
C LEU A 71 -1.52 -26.69 5.99
N LYS A 72 -1.57 -27.91 6.55
CA LYS A 72 -1.07 -28.15 7.91
C LYS A 72 0.45 -27.98 8.00
N ASP A 73 1.18 -28.44 6.99
CA ASP A 73 2.63 -28.28 6.98
C ASP A 73 3.04 -26.82 6.80
N ALA A 74 2.34 -26.07 5.95
CA ALA A 74 2.49 -24.61 5.88
C ALA A 74 2.23 -23.93 7.23
N ALA A 75 1.14 -24.31 7.92
CA ALA A 75 0.82 -23.76 9.24
C ALA A 75 1.91 -24.05 10.29
N LYS A 76 2.50 -25.24 10.30
CA LYS A 76 3.63 -25.56 11.21
C LYS A 76 4.83 -24.66 10.94
N MET A 77 5.16 -24.42 9.67
CA MET A 77 6.27 -23.55 9.28
C MET A 77 6.01 -22.11 9.73
N ILE A 78 4.81 -21.57 9.47
CA ILE A 78 4.43 -20.22 9.87
C ILE A 78 4.54 -20.06 11.39
N ILE A 79 4.02 -21.00 12.18
CA ILE A 79 4.12 -20.95 13.65
C ILE A 79 5.58 -20.90 14.09
N ALA A 80 6.42 -21.79 13.58
CA ALA A 80 7.83 -21.86 13.97
C ALA A 80 8.59 -20.57 13.64
N ASP A 81 8.39 -20.04 12.44
CA ASP A 81 9.08 -18.83 11.98
C ASP A 81 8.61 -17.59 12.75
N HIS A 82 7.30 -17.46 13.00
CA HIS A 82 6.74 -16.32 13.73
C HIS A 82 7.03 -16.38 15.25
N GLN A 83 7.15 -17.55 15.85
CA GLN A 83 7.66 -17.69 17.22
C GLN A 83 9.09 -17.17 17.32
N LYS A 84 9.97 -17.65 16.44
CA LYS A 84 11.37 -17.23 16.38
C LYS A 84 11.53 -15.74 16.10
N ALA A 85 10.73 -15.19 15.18
CA ALA A 85 10.73 -13.77 14.86
C ALA A 85 10.27 -12.91 16.06
N GLY A 86 9.20 -13.33 16.74
CA GLY A 86 8.68 -12.66 17.93
C GLY A 86 9.68 -12.64 19.09
N GLU A 87 10.31 -13.78 19.38
CA GLU A 87 11.37 -13.88 20.40
C GLU A 87 12.56 -12.96 20.08
N LYS A 88 12.99 -12.96 18.82
CA LYS A 88 14.09 -12.10 18.36
C LYS A 88 13.73 -10.63 18.50
N LEU A 89 12.51 -10.23 18.11
CA LEU A 89 12.06 -8.84 18.24
C LEU A 89 12.03 -8.41 19.71
N LYS A 90 11.46 -9.24 20.60
CA LYS A 90 11.46 -9.00 22.03
C LYS A 90 12.88 -8.80 22.56
N GLY A 91 13.82 -9.68 22.21
CA GLY A 91 15.22 -9.56 22.60
C GLY A 91 15.96 -8.33 22.02
N ILE A 92 15.45 -7.72 20.95
CA ILE A 92 15.96 -6.43 20.44
C ILE A 92 15.37 -5.26 21.24
N LEU A 93 14.12 -5.35 21.68
CA LEU A 93 13.42 -4.29 22.41
C LEU A 93 13.80 -4.20 23.89
N ASP A 94 14.20 -5.33 24.48
CA ASP A 94 14.61 -5.42 25.90
C ASP A 94 16.07 -4.96 26.14
N LYS A 95 16.78 -4.51 25.10
CA LYS A 95 18.14 -3.95 25.17
C LYS A 95 18.12 -2.42 25.18
#